data_AF-A0A934QNZ6-F1
#
_entry.id   AF-A0A934QNZ6-F1
#
_cell.length_a   1.000
_cell.length_b   1.000
_cell.length_c   1.000
_cell.angle_alpha   90.00
_cell.angle_beta   90.00
_cell.angle_gamma   90.00
#
_symmetry.space_group_name_H-M   'P 1'
#
loop_
_entity.id
_entity.type
_entity.pdbx_description
1 polymer ?
#
loop_
_entity_poly.entity_id
_entity_poly.type
_entity_poly.pdbx_seq_one_letter_code
_entity_poly.pdbx_strand_id
1 'polypeptide(L)' 'MPTFDFVRDRIEGRVATAMGSQELAEGTPEAASLDEQLAERAKAGKERLEEIRRSMRKE' A
#
# COMPACT_ATOMS: atom_id res chain seq x y z
N MET A 1 25.26 -11.74 30.12
CA MET A 1 25.85 -12.41 28.95
C MET A 1 24.72 -13.00 28.11
N PRO A 2 24.58 -12.64 26.82
CA PRO A 2 23.62 -13.32 25.94
C PRO A 2 24.01 -14.79 25.77
N THR A 3 23.02 -15.68 25.76
CA THR A 3 23.21 -17.11 25.47
C THR A 3 23.35 -17.33 23.97
N PHE A 4 23.86 -18.50 23.57
CA PHE A 4 23.95 -18.88 22.16
C PHE A 4 22.57 -18.86 21.49
N ASP A 5 21.53 -19.40 22.15
CA ASP A 5 20.16 -19.40 21.63
C ASP A 5 19.64 -17.99 21.36
N PHE A 6 19.87 -17.04 22.27
CA PHE A 6 19.46 -15.64 22.08
C PHE A 6 20.09 -15.01 20.83
N VAL A 7 21.36 -15.32 20.56
CA VAL A 7 22.07 -14.81 19.38
C VAL A 7 21.54 -15.48 18.11
N ARG A 8 21.30 -16.80 18.15
CA ARG A 8 20.72 -17.56 17.03
C ARG A 8 19.35 -16.98 16.65
N ASP A 9 18.44 -16.88 17.61
CA ASP A 9 17.07 -16.42 17.38
C ASP A 9 17.05 -14.99 16.81
N ARG A 10 17.98 -14.13 17.26
CA ARG A 10 18.12 -12.76 16.73
C ARG A 10 18.62 -12.72 15.29
N ILE A 11 19.56 -13.60 14.93
CA ILE A 11 20.07 -13.70 13.56
C ILE A 11 18.97 -14.22 12.64
N GLU A 12 18.29 -15.30 13.03
CA GLU A 12 17.19 -15.89 12.26
C GLU A 12 16.06 -14.87 12.05
N GLY A 13 15.68 -14.13 13.10
CA GLY A 13 14.66 -13.07 12.99
C GLY A 13 15.07 -11.94 12.03
N ARG A 14 16.35 -11.54 12.03
CA ARG A 14 16.85 -10.54 11.08
C ARG A 14 16.85 -11.04 9.65
N VAL A 15 17.26 -12.28 9.41
CA VAL A 15 17.28 -12.89 8.09
C VAL A 15 15.86 -13.02 7.54
N ALA A 16 14.93 -13.55 8.33
CA ALA A 16 13.52 -13.67 7.95
C ALA A 16 12.91 -12.30 7.62
N THR A 17 13.21 -11.27 8.42
CA THR A 17 12.73 -9.90 8.18
C THR A 17 13.32 -9.32 6.89
N ALA A 18 14.63 -9.50 6.66
CA ALA A 18 15.28 -8.99 5.47
C ALA A 18 14.69 -9.62 4.20
N MET A 19 14.47 -10.94 4.20
CA MET A 19 13.84 -11.64 3.08
C MET A 19 12.42 -11.12 2.79
N GLY A 20 11.56 -11.04 3.82
CA GLY A 20 10.19 -10.52 3.64
C GLY A 20 10.12 -9.03 3.26
N SER A 21 11.11 -8.23 3.66
CA SER A 21 11.14 -6.80 3.31
C SER A 21 11.38 -6.55 1.82
N GLN A 22 12.09 -7.45 1.13
CA GLN A 22 12.31 -7.33 -0.31
C GLN A 22 11.01 -7.54 -1.08
N GLU A 23 10.24 -8.57 -0.72
CA GLU A 23 8.93 -8.86 -1.33
C GLU A 23 7.95 -7.69 -1.13
N LEU A 24 7.92 -7.09 0.06
CA LEU A 24 7.09 -5.91 0.33
C LEU A 24 7.53 -4.67 -0.45
N ALA A 25 8.84 -4.48 -0.64
CA ALA A 25 9.40 -3.33 -1.35
C ALA A 25 9.20 -3.43 -2.86
N GLU A 26 9.31 -4.64 -3.43
CA GLU A 26 9.02 -4.91 -4.84
C GLU A 26 7.53 -4.77 -5.14
N GLY A 27 6.68 -4.96 -4.12
CA GLY A 27 5.23 -4.91 -4.26
C GLY A 27 4.70 -6.08 -5.08
N THR A 28 3.39 -6.10 -5.32
CA THR A 28 2.77 -7.14 -6.15
C THR A 28 1.93 -6.51 -7.26
N PRO A 29 1.76 -7.21 -8.41
CA PRO A 29 0.86 -6.74 -9.48
C PRO A 29 -0.56 -6.49 -9.00
N GLU A 30 -1.04 -7.28 -8.04
CA GLU A 30 -2.36 -7.13 -7.42
C GLU A 30 -2.46 -5.81 -6.65
N ALA A 31 -1.42 -5.43 -5.90
CA ALA A 31 -1.35 -4.15 -5.20
C ALA A 31 -1.41 -2.97 -6.19
N ALA A 32 -0.64 -3.04 -7.28
CA ALA A 32 -0.67 -2.03 -8.34
C ALA A 32 -2.06 -1.90 -8.98
N SER A 33 -2.73 -3.03 -9.24
CA SER A 33 -4.09 -3.03 -9.79
C SER A 33 -5.13 -2.44 -8.84
N LEU A 34 -4.94 -2.59 -7.52
CA LEU A 34 -5.81 -2.01 -6.52
C LEU A 34 -5.65 -0.49 -6.45
N ASP A 35 -4.41 0.00 -6.49
CA ASP A 35 -4.12 1.44 -6.51
C ASP A 35 -4.73 2.12 -7.75
N GLU A 36 -4.68 1.46 -8.91
CA GLU A 36 -5.32 1.95 -10.14
C GLU A 36 -6.84 2.03 -9.97
N GLN A 37 -7.49 0.98 -9.48
CA GLN A 37 -8.94 0.97 -9.21
C GLN A 37 -9.37 2.07 -8.23
N LEU A 38 -8.57 2.31 -7.18
CA LEU A 38 -8.82 3.39 -6.22
C LEU A 38 -8.68 4.78 -6.86
N ALA A 39 -7.67 4.97 -7.71
CA ALA A 39 -7.45 6.21 -8.44
C ALA A 39 -8.60 6.51 -9.42
N GLU A 40 -9.05 5.50 -10.17
CA GLU A 40 -10.20 5.61 -11.07
C GLU A 40 -11.47 5.97 -10.31
N ARG A 41 -11.76 5.28 -9.20
CA ARG A 41 -12.91 5.58 -8.35
C ARG A 41 -12.86 7.02 -7.80
N ALA A 42 -11.69 7.47 -7.36
CA ALA A 42 -11.50 8.82 -6.86
C ALA A 42 -11.71 9.87 -7.97
N LYS A 43 -11.22 9.60 -9.19
CA LYS A 43 -11.42 10.47 -10.35
C LYS A 43 -12.90 10.56 -10.72
N ALA A 44 -13.58 9.43 -10.87
CA ALA A 44 -15.02 9.40 -11.17
C ALA A 44 -15.85 10.14 -10.11
N GLY A 45 -15.50 9.98 -8.83
CA GLY A 45 -16.12 10.72 -7.73
C GLY A 45 -15.93 12.24 -7.85
N LYS A 46 -14.71 12.69 -8.16
CA LYS A 46 -14.41 14.13 -8.37
C LYS A 46 -15.20 14.70 -9.54
N GLU A 47 -15.20 14.02 -10.69
CA GLU A 47 -15.95 14.45 -11.87
C GLU A 47 -17.45 14.59 -11.57
N ARG A 48 -18.03 13.63 -10.85
CA ARG A 48 -19.43 13.70 -10.45
C ARG A 48 -19.72 14.87 -9.50
N LEU A 49 -18.83 15.14 -8.55
CA LEU A 49 -18.97 16.29 -7.66
C LEU A 49 -18.87 17.63 -8.41
N GLU A 50 -17.99 17.72 -9.40
CA GLU A 50 -17.88 18.92 -10.25
C GLU A 50 -19.12 19.12 -11.12
N GLU A 51 -19.72 18.06 -11.63
CA GLU A 51 -21.00 18.11 -12.32
C GLU A 51 -22.11 18.67 -11.41
N ILE A 52 -22.24 18.15 -10.19
CA ILE A 52 -23.22 18.63 -9.19
C ILE A 52 -22.98 20.11 -8.86
N ARG A 53 -21.72 20.53 -8.66
CA ARG A 53 -21.40 21.93 -8.38
C ARG A 53 -21.77 22.84 -9.55
N ARG A 54 -21.57 22.39 -10.79
CA ARG A 54 -21.96 23.14 -11.99
C ARG A 54 -23.47 23.25 -12.14
N SER A 55 -24.23 22.20 -11.82
CA SER A 55 -25.70 22.27 -11.87
C SER A 55 -26.24 23.24 -10.83
N MET A 56 -25.69 23.24 -9.60
CA MET A 56 -26.09 24.19 -8.54
C MET A 56 -25.73 25.65 -8.84
N ARG A 57 -24.77 25.93 -9.73
CA ARG A 57 -24.34 27.29 -10.11
C ARG A 57 -25.05 27.85 -11.34
N LYS A 58 -25.78 27.00 -12.09
CA LYS A 58 -26.49 27.37 -13.32
C LYS A 58 -27.97 27.71 -13.07
N GLU A 59 -28.38 27.80 -11.81
CA GLU A 59 -29.62 28.43 -11.33
C GLU A 59 -29.29 29.77 -10.67
#